data_AF-A0AAU9JKR2-F1
#
_entry.id   AF-A0AAU9JKR2-F1
#
_cell.length_a   1.000
_cell.length_b   1.000
_cell.length_c   1.000
_cell.angle_alpha   90.00
_cell.angle_beta   90.00
_cell.angle_gamma   90.00
#
_symmetry.space_group_name_H-M   'P 1'
#
loop_
_entity.id
_entity.type
_entity.pdbx_description
1 polymer ?
#
loop_
_entity_poly.entity_id
_entity_poly.type
_entity_poly.pdbx_seq_one_letter_code
_entity_poly.pdbx_strand_id
1 'polypeptide(L)'
;MISRELNEILGVQSAKMNHFITVMLMIRADGEKMPALLIFQEKNGQIPNLVRERLNIPENVIIKSNKSGYISDQILNDYLRTILRRENQLLIYDQAGSHKTIMISNAISDLDATKIVIPGGCTKYLQPLDALVIANFKSKTTDFRIKFQTEQIERRSKRTGKPQSSWSPATDKHCFKGVRCCKPSTCQKIIWVDGFLWR
;
A
#
# COMPACT_ATOMS: atom_id res chain seq x y z
N MET A 1 -11.84 -0.13 6.64
CA MET A 1 -11.90 -1.48 6.03
C MET A 1 -10.57 -1.88 5.40
N ILE A 2 -10.06 -1.14 4.42
CA ILE A 2 -8.87 -1.46 3.59
C ILE A 2 -7.60 -1.88 4.36
N SER A 3 -7.30 -1.28 5.52
CA SER A 3 -6.06 -1.59 6.23
C SER A 3 -6.05 -2.98 6.86
N ARG A 4 -7.20 -3.57 7.20
CA ARG A 4 -7.21 -4.86 7.90
C ARG A 4 -6.92 -6.02 6.95
N GLU A 5 -7.58 -6.05 5.81
CA GLU A 5 -7.42 -7.11 4.80
C GLU A 5 -6.06 -7.06 4.12
N LEU A 6 -5.54 -5.86 3.82
CA LEU A 6 -4.16 -5.70 3.35
C LEU A 6 -3.14 -6.17 4.38
N ASN A 7 -3.37 -5.89 5.68
CA ASN A 7 -2.48 -6.36 6.73
C ASN A 7 -2.53 -7.88 6.90
N GLU A 8 -3.68 -8.50 6.68
CA GLU A 8 -3.82 -9.96 6.65
C GLU A 8 -3.05 -10.56 5.47
N ILE A 9 -3.17 -9.99 4.26
CA ILE A 9 -2.39 -10.41 3.09
C ILE A 9 -0.88 -10.28 3.36
N LEU A 10 -0.41 -9.09 3.75
CA LEU A 10 1.01 -8.84 3.98
C LEU A 10 1.56 -9.60 5.17
N GLY A 11 0.77 -9.77 6.23
CA GLY A 11 1.16 -10.49 7.43
C GLY A 11 1.27 -12.00 7.20
N VAL A 12 0.31 -12.59 6.49
CA VAL A 12 0.35 -14.01 6.11
C VAL A 12 1.45 -14.27 5.08
N GLN A 13 1.67 -13.36 4.14
CA GLN A 13 2.76 -13.46 3.17
C GLN A 13 4.12 -13.35 3.83
N SER A 14 4.40 -12.26 4.58
CA SER A 14 5.68 -12.08 5.30
C SER A 14 6.02 -13.26 6.23
N ALA A 15 5.00 -13.93 6.79
CA ALA A 15 5.21 -15.09 7.67
C ALA A 15 5.42 -16.44 6.95
N LYS A 16 4.99 -16.60 5.69
CA LYS A 16 5.02 -17.90 4.97
C LYS A 16 5.87 -17.90 3.69
N MET A 17 6.11 -16.72 3.13
CA MET A 17 6.54 -16.52 1.76
C MET A 17 7.59 -15.40 1.81
N ASN A 18 8.88 -15.74 1.77
CA ASN A 18 10.02 -14.81 1.81
C ASN A 18 10.10 -13.95 0.51
N HIS A 19 9.01 -13.31 0.10
CA HIS A 19 8.94 -12.47 -1.10
C HIS A 19 8.95 -11.00 -0.71
N PHE A 20 9.71 -10.22 -1.46
CA PHE A 20 9.64 -8.76 -1.40
C PHE A 20 8.38 -8.30 -2.12
N ILE A 21 7.62 -7.42 -1.45
CA ILE A 21 6.37 -6.89 -1.99
C ILE A 21 6.45 -5.39 -1.99
N THR A 22 6.33 -4.74 -3.14
CA THR A 22 6.13 -3.28 -3.17
C THR A 22 4.65 -2.99 -3.04
N VAL A 23 4.31 -2.09 -2.11
CA VAL A 23 2.95 -1.64 -1.86
C VAL A 23 2.85 -0.19 -2.32
N MET A 24 1.95 0.09 -3.24
CA MET A 24 1.61 1.44 -3.66
C MET A 24 0.18 1.76 -3.18
N LEU A 25 0.07 2.87 -2.47
CA LEU A 25 -1.18 3.36 -1.90
C LEU A 25 -1.52 4.72 -2.52
N MET A 26 -2.82 4.98 -2.65
CA MET A 26 -3.33 6.26 -3.07
C MET A 26 -4.51 6.65 -2.19
N ILE A 27 -4.57 7.93 -1.83
CA ILE A 27 -5.66 8.49 -1.03
C ILE A 27 -6.12 9.81 -1.63
N ARG A 28 -7.44 9.98 -1.70
CA ARG A 28 -8.09 11.20 -2.16
C ARG A 28 -8.31 12.16 -0.99
N ALA A 29 -8.43 13.46 -1.24
CA ALA A 29 -8.53 14.47 -0.18
C ALA A 29 -9.84 14.51 0.59
N ASP A 30 -10.84 13.75 0.16
CA ASP A 30 -12.02 13.44 0.97
C ASP A 30 -11.81 12.25 1.93
N GLY A 31 -10.63 11.61 1.88
CA GLY A 31 -10.27 10.46 2.69
C GLY A 31 -10.59 9.11 2.04
N GLU A 32 -11.14 9.08 0.82
CA GLU A 32 -11.33 7.83 0.09
C GLU A 32 -9.97 7.22 -0.27
N LYS A 33 -9.81 5.94 0.06
CA LYS A 33 -8.62 5.17 -0.27
C LYS A 33 -8.87 4.47 -1.60
N MET A 34 -8.00 4.71 -2.56
CA MET A 34 -8.05 4.06 -3.86
C MET A 34 -7.62 2.59 -3.74
N PRO A 35 -7.91 1.74 -4.75
CA PRO A 35 -7.43 0.36 -4.75
C PRO A 35 -5.92 0.29 -4.53
N ALA A 36 -5.44 -0.60 -3.66
CA ALA A 36 -4.00 -0.72 -3.42
C ALA A 36 -3.33 -1.53 -4.53
N LEU A 37 -2.13 -1.14 -4.95
CA LEU A 37 -1.33 -1.93 -5.90
C LEU A 37 -0.23 -2.68 -5.16
N LEU A 38 -0.23 -4.01 -5.29
CA LEU A 38 0.79 -4.90 -4.74
C LEU A 38 1.64 -5.47 -5.87
N ILE A 39 2.96 -5.37 -5.76
CA ILE A 39 3.90 -5.92 -6.74
C ILE A 39 4.78 -6.97 -6.07
N PHE A 40 4.62 -8.21 -6.50
CA PHE A 40 5.45 -9.33 -6.05
C PHE A 40 6.76 -9.40 -6.82
N GLN A 41 7.88 -9.48 -6.08
CA GLN A 41 9.17 -9.79 -6.68
C GLN A 41 9.30 -11.29 -6.92
N GLU A 42 9.24 -11.68 -8.19
CA GLU A 42 9.26 -13.09 -8.59
C GLU A 42 10.27 -13.35 -9.70
N LYS A 43 11.06 -14.41 -9.56
CA LYS A 43 12.12 -14.76 -10.53
C LYS A 43 11.57 -14.99 -11.95
N ASN A 44 10.38 -15.59 -12.04
CA ASN A 44 9.68 -15.84 -13.30
C ASN A 44 8.83 -14.63 -13.75
N GLY A 45 8.74 -13.59 -12.94
CA GLY A 45 7.92 -12.40 -13.20
C GLY A 45 6.41 -12.62 -13.13
N GLN A 46 5.94 -13.79 -12.70
CA GLN A 46 4.52 -14.14 -12.63
C GLN A 46 4.02 -14.17 -11.19
N ILE A 47 2.74 -13.85 -11.00
CA ILE A 47 2.11 -13.90 -9.68
C ILE A 47 2.22 -15.35 -9.17
N PRO A 48 2.65 -15.59 -7.92
CA PRO A 48 2.79 -16.95 -7.41
C PRO A 48 1.44 -17.67 -7.40
N ASN A 49 1.42 -18.95 -7.76
CA ASN A 49 0.21 -19.77 -7.70
C ASN A 49 -0.37 -19.79 -6.28
N LEU A 50 0.49 -19.81 -5.26
CA LEU A 50 0.08 -19.70 -3.86
C LEU A 50 -0.70 -18.42 -3.56
N VAL A 51 -0.39 -17.30 -4.22
CA VAL A 51 -1.14 -16.05 -4.07
C VAL A 51 -2.52 -16.19 -4.70
N ARG A 52 -2.60 -16.78 -5.90
CA ARG A 52 -3.87 -17.00 -6.60
C ARG A 52 -4.80 -17.98 -5.89
N GLU A 53 -4.24 -19.04 -5.31
CA GLU A 53 -5.00 -20.15 -4.75
C GLU A 53 -5.38 -19.95 -3.28
N ARG A 54 -4.57 -19.22 -2.49
CA ARG A 54 -4.71 -19.17 -1.03
C ARG A 54 -5.16 -17.83 -0.48
N LEU A 55 -5.10 -16.76 -1.27
CA LEU A 55 -5.45 -15.43 -0.80
C LEU A 55 -6.80 -15.04 -1.38
N ASN A 56 -7.74 -14.78 -0.48
CA ASN A 56 -8.97 -14.09 -0.83
C ASN A 56 -8.61 -12.61 -1.04
N ILE A 57 -8.27 -12.25 -2.29
CA ILE A 57 -7.83 -10.90 -2.64
C ILE A 57 -9.07 -10.00 -2.65
N PRO A 58 -9.10 -8.94 -1.83
CA PRO A 58 -10.20 -7.98 -1.86
C PRO A 58 -10.31 -7.31 -3.23
N GLU A 59 -11.53 -6.97 -3.65
CA GLU A 59 -11.78 -6.31 -4.95
C GLU A 59 -11.01 -4.99 -5.10
N ASN A 60 -10.74 -4.31 -3.99
CA ASN A 60 -9.99 -3.06 -3.94
C ASN A 60 -8.47 -3.28 -3.82
N VAL A 61 -7.94 -4.43 -4.24
CA VAL A 61 -6.51 -4.73 -4.30
C VAL A 61 -6.14 -5.25 -5.68
N ILE A 62 -5.23 -4.56 -6.35
CA ILE A 62 -4.69 -4.94 -7.64
C ILE A 62 -3.33 -5.59 -7.42
N ILE A 63 -3.18 -6.82 -7.91
CA ILE A 63 -1.92 -7.58 -7.79
C ILE A 63 -1.22 -7.64 -9.14
N LYS A 64 0.08 -7.33 -9.12
CA LYS A 64 1.01 -7.49 -10.23
C LYS A 64 2.27 -8.20 -9.73
N SER A 65 3.13 -8.59 -10.65
CA SER A 65 4.41 -9.24 -10.35
C SER A 65 5.44 -8.85 -11.40
N ASN A 66 6.70 -8.77 -11.01
CA ASN A 66 7.83 -8.67 -11.94
C ASN A 66 9.12 -9.17 -11.27
N LYS A 67 10.22 -9.21 -12.03
CA LYS A 67 11.51 -9.69 -11.52
C LYS A 67 12.18 -8.75 -10.51
N SER A 68 11.92 -7.45 -10.62
CA SER A 68 12.61 -6.43 -9.83
C SER A 68 11.93 -6.12 -8.49
N GLY A 69 10.63 -6.41 -8.38
CA GLY A 69 9.78 -6.01 -7.26
C GLY A 69 9.37 -4.54 -7.29
N TYR A 70 9.93 -3.72 -8.17
CA TYR A 70 9.67 -2.28 -8.24
C TYR A 70 8.50 -1.94 -9.17
N ILE A 71 7.90 -0.78 -8.98
CA ILE A 71 6.87 -0.23 -9.88
C ILE A 71 7.56 0.22 -11.18
N SER A 72 7.29 -0.47 -12.29
CA SER A 72 7.72 -0.04 -13.62
C SER A 72 6.74 0.97 -14.22
N ASP A 73 7.20 1.75 -15.22
CA ASP A 73 6.35 2.71 -15.92
C ASP A 73 5.09 2.04 -16.52
N GLN A 74 5.25 0.85 -17.11
CA GLN A 74 4.12 0.11 -17.68
C GLN A 74 3.10 -0.28 -16.59
N ILE A 75 3.57 -0.83 -15.46
CA ILE A 75 2.68 -1.23 -14.36
C ILE A 75 1.93 -0.01 -13.82
N LEU A 76 2.63 1.11 -13.65
CA LEU A 76 2.03 2.34 -13.14
C LEU A 76 1.04 2.93 -14.14
N ASN A 77 1.36 2.98 -15.44
CA ASN A 77 0.43 3.42 -16.48
C ASN A 77 -0.86 2.58 -16.51
N ASP A 78 -0.73 1.25 -16.53
CA ASP A 78 -1.88 0.35 -16.56
C ASP A 78 -2.76 0.53 -15.31
N TYR A 79 -2.12 0.67 -14.15
CA TYR A 79 -2.81 0.91 -12.90
C TYR A 79 -3.55 2.26 -12.90
N LEU A 80 -2.90 3.36 -13.28
CA LEU A 80 -3.54 4.69 -13.33
C LEU A 80 -4.75 4.69 -14.27
N ARG A 81 -4.66 4.07 -15.44
CA ARG A 81 -5.79 3.94 -16.39
C ARG A 81 -6.94 3.09 -15.86
N THR A 82 -6.65 2.17 -14.92
CA THR A 82 -7.67 1.34 -14.29
C THR A 82 -8.44 2.12 -13.21
N ILE A 83 -7.75 2.94 -12.43
CA ILE A 83 -8.33 3.53 -11.21
C ILE A 83 -8.74 5.00 -11.36
N LEU A 84 -8.14 5.74 -12.29
CA LEU A 84 -8.45 7.15 -12.52
C LEU A 84 -9.53 7.27 -13.59
N ARG A 85 -10.36 8.29 -13.42
CA ARG A 85 -11.35 8.70 -14.41
C ARG A 85 -10.74 9.83 -15.22
N ARG A 86 -11.20 9.98 -16.47
CA ARG A 86 -10.81 11.10 -17.31
C ARG A 86 -11.53 12.37 -16.82
N GLU A 87 -10.93 13.02 -15.85
CA GLU A 87 -11.46 14.17 -15.13
C GLU A 87 -10.29 15.07 -14.72
N ASN A 88 -10.56 16.36 -14.52
CA ASN A 88 -9.59 17.33 -14.01
C ASN A 88 -9.19 17.02 -12.54
N GLN A 89 -8.29 16.05 -12.39
CA GLN A 89 -7.74 15.55 -11.13
C GLN A 89 -6.31 16.04 -10.94
N LEU A 90 -5.93 16.27 -9.69
CA LEU A 90 -4.59 16.66 -9.26
C LEU A 90 -3.92 15.52 -8.51
N LEU A 91 -2.88 14.94 -9.10
CA LEU A 91 -2.07 13.88 -8.50
C LEU A 91 -0.81 14.47 -7.88
N ILE A 92 -0.61 14.21 -6.58
CA ILE A 92 0.53 14.69 -5.81
C ILE A 92 1.44 13.50 -5.50
N TYR A 93 2.65 13.53 -6.05
CA TYR A 93 3.67 12.49 -5.93
C TYR A 93 4.84 12.94 -5.05
N ASP A 94 5.54 11.97 -4.48
CA ASP A 94 6.87 12.16 -3.90
C ASP A 94 7.97 12.24 -4.99
N GLN A 95 9.24 12.28 -4.56
CA GLN A 95 10.39 12.38 -5.46
C GLN A 95 10.87 11.05 -6.06
N ALA A 96 10.14 9.95 -5.90
CA ALA A 96 10.57 8.65 -6.43
C ALA A 96 10.81 8.71 -7.95
N GLY A 97 11.87 8.02 -8.41
CA GLY A 97 12.30 8.08 -9.81
C GLY A 97 11.22 7.61 -10.79
N SER A 98 10.48 6.56 -10.44
CA SER A 98 9.36 6.01 -11.22
C SER A 98 8.22 7.00 -11.46
N HIS A 99 8.07 8.04 -10.63
CA HIS A 99 7.01 9.02 -10.76
C HIS A 99 7.36 10.16 -11.73
N LYS A 100 8.63 10.28 -12.11
CA LYS A 100 9.17 11.42 -12.89
C LYS A 100 9.36 11.12 -14.37
N THR A 101 9.10 9.89 -14.81
CA THR A 101 9.30 9.49 -16.20
C THR A 101 8.31 10.19 -17.14
N ILE A 102 8.74 10.43 -18.39
CA ILE A 102 7.93 11.09 -19.42
C ILE A 102 6.67 10.27 -19.75
N MET A 103 6.78 8.94 -19.75
CA MET A 103 5.66 8.03 -19.99
C MET A 103 4.53 8.27 -18.99
N ILE A 104 4.87 8.42 -17.71
CA ILE A 104 3.89 8.64 -16.65
C ILE A 104 3.31 10.05 -16.73
N SER A 105 4.11 11.06 -17.05
CA SER A 105 3.59 12.41 -17.32
C SER A 105 2.56 12.40 -18.46
N ASN A 106 2.84 11.70 -19.56
CA ASN A 106 1.92 11.60 -20.70
C ASN A 106 0.66 10.81 -20.35
N ALA A 107 0.80 9.68 -19.64
CA ALA A 107 -0.34 8.88 -19.20
C ALA A 107 -1.31 9.67 -18.30
N ILE A 108 -0.77 10.52 -17.42
CA ILE A 108 -1.56 11.42 -16.56
C ILE A 108 -2.26 12.51 -17.39
N SER A 109 -1.55 13.10 -18.36
CA SER A 109 -2.13 14.11 -19.26
C SER A 109 -3.25 13.55 -20.13
N ASP A 110 -3.12 12.31 -20.62
CA ASP A 110 -4.16 11.63 -21.42
C ASP A 110 -5.47 11.44 -20.62
N LEU A 111 -5.35 11.37 -19.29
CA LEU A 111 -6.47 11.23 -18.35
C LEU A 111 -7.05 12.58 -17.91
N ASP A 112 -6.69 13.69 -18.56
CA ASP A 112 -7.09 15.05 -18.18
C ASP A 112 -6.66 15.43 -16.75
N ALA A 113 -5.61 14.77 -16.23
CA ALA A 113 -5.12 15.00 -14.88
C ALA A 113 -3.80 15.79 -14.89
N THR A 114 -3.54 16.46 -13.76
CA THR A 114 -2.32 17.25 -13.52
C THR A 114 -1.44 16.55 -12.50
N LYS A 115 -0.13 16.49 -12.76
CA LYS A 115 0.87 15.97 -11.82
C LYS A 115 1.59 17.11 -11.10
N ILE A 116 1.68 17.02 -9.78
CA ILE A 116 2.58 17.81 -8.94
C ILE A 116 3.55 16.87 -8.21
N VAL A 117 4.81 17.27 -8.11
CA VAL A 117 5.85 16.55 -7.39
C VAL A 117 6.26 17.36 -6.17
N ILE A 118 6.22 16.75 -4.99
CA ILE A 118 6.63 17.35 -3.72
C ILE A 118 8.15 17.63 -3.78
N PRO A 119 8.65 18.79 -3.35
CA PRO A 119 10.09 19.05 -3.28
C PRO A 119 10.83 18.07 -2.38
N GLY A 120 12.10 17.79 -2.69
CA GLY A 120 12.95 16.92 -1.88
C GLY A 120 12.98 17.36 -0.41
N GLY A 121 12.94 16.38 0.52
CA GLY A 121 12.94 16.65 1.96
C GLY A 121 11.60 17.14 2.54
N CYS A 122 10.58 17.38 1.70
CA CYS A 122 9.29 17.91 2.14
C CYS A 122 8.20 16.84 2.33
N THR A 123 8.43 15.58 1.95
CA THR A 123 7.46 14.47 2.08
C THR A 123 6.83 14.38 3.47
N LYS A 124 7.64 14.40 4.54
CA LYS A 124 7.17 14.36 5.93
C LYS A 124 6.20 15.48 6.32
N TYR A 125 6.20 16.59 5.60
CA TYR A 125 5.35 17.76 5.87
C TYR A 125 4.16 17.85 4.92
N LEU A 126 4.37 17.51 3.64
CA LEU A 126 3.42 17.77 2.56
C LEU A 126 2.70 16.53 2.04
N GLN A 127 3.06 15.34 2.53
CA GLN A 127 2.47 14.06 2.10
C GLN A 127 1.68 13.43 3.25
N PRO A 128 0.37 13.70 3.36
CA PRO A 128 -0.49 13.10 4.38
C PRO A 128 -0.47 11.58 4.36
N LEU A 129 -0.25 11.00 3.17
CA LEU A 129 -0.17 9.57 2.98
C LEU A 129 1.01 8.95 3.75
N ASP A 130 2.20 9.56 3.75
CA ASP A 130 3.36 9.07 4.50
C ASP A 130 3.18 9.30 6.01
N ALA A 131 2.86 10.55 6.39
CA ALA A 131 2.77 10.98 7.78
C ALA A 131 1.64 10.29 8.59
N LEU A 132 0.54 9.93 7.93
CA LEU A 132 -0.64 9.41 8.61
C LEU A 132 -0.97 7.97 8.19
N VAL A 133 -1.07 7.70 6.89
CA VAL A 133 -1.63 6.43 6.43
C VAL A 133 -0.58 5.32 6.48
N ILE A 134 0.59 5.56 5.91
CA ILE A 134 1.69 4.59 5.83
C ILE A 134 2.29 4.35 7.21
N ALA A 135 2.50 5.40 8.01
CA ALA A 135 2.94 5.25 9.39
C ALA A 135 2.02 4.32 10.20
N ASN A 136 0.71 4.57 10.17
CA ASN A 136 -0.28 3.72 10.85
C ASN A 136 -0.40 2.32 10.23
N PHE A 137 -0.20 2.20 8.92
CA PHE A 137 -0.20 0.92 8.23
C PHE A 137 0.96 0.05 8.72
N LYS A 138 2.18 0.60 8.68
CA LYS A 138 3.41 -0.09 9.12
C LYS A 138 3.31 -0.57 10.57
N SER A 139 2.74 0.23 11.49
CA SER A 139 2.58 -0.21 12.89
C SER A 139 1.63 -1.40 12.99
N LYS A 140 0.44 -1.31 12.39
CA LYS A 140 -0.59 -2.35 12.49
C LYS A 140 -0.18 -3.67 11.83
N THR A 141 0.56 -3.61 10.72
CA THR A 141 1.07 -4.83 10.08
C THR A 141 2.17 -5.48 10.89
N THR A 142 2.99 -4.67 11.59
CA THR A 142 3.99 -5.17 12.54
C THR A 142 3.32 -5.90 13.71
N ASP A 143 2.29 -5.31 14.31
CA ASP A 143 1.51 -5.93 15.39
C ASP A 143 0.87 -7.25 14.94
N PHE A 144 0.28 -7.25 13.74
CA PHE A 144 -0.32 -8.45 13.16
C PHE A 144 0.73 -9.54 12.92
N ARG A 145 1.89 -9.20 12.38
CA ARG A 145 2.99 -10.15 12.14
C ARG A 145 3.47 -10.77 13.45
N ILE A 146 3.66 -9.96 14.50
CA ILE A 146 4.04 -10.42 15.83
C ILE A 146 2.97 -11.37 16.36
N LYS A 147 1.68 -10.98 16.32
CA LYS A 147 0.58 -11.83 16.78
C LYS A 147 0.51 -13.15 16.03
N PHE A 148 0.62 -13.12 14.70
CA PHE A 148 0.61 -14.32 13.88
C PHE A 148 1.81 -15.24 14.21
N GLN A 149 3.02 -14.69 14.36
CA GLN A 149 4.19 -15.46 14.76
C GLN A 149 4.01 -16.07 16.16
N THR A 150 3.51 -15.32 17.14
CA THR A 150 3.19 -15.79 18.48
C THR A 150 2.19 -16.94 18.43
N GLU A 151 1.10 -16.83 17.67
CA GLU A 151 0.12 -17.91 17.50
C GLU A 151 0.72 -19.16 16.84
N GLN A 152 1.62 -19.01 15.87
CA GLN A 152 2.32 -20.16 15.27
C GLN A 152 3.29 -20.81 16.26
N ILE A 153 3.98 -20.02 17.08
CA ILE A 153 4.85 -20.51 18.16
C ILE A 153 4.00 -21.23 19.20
N GLU A 154 2.87 -20.69 19.64
CA GLU A 154 1.95 -21.33 20.59
C GLU A 154 1.40 -22.65 20.04
N ARG A 155 1.00 -22.69 18.75
CA ARG A 155 0.56 -23.94 18.10
C ARG A 155 1.68 -24.98 18.04
N ARG A 156 2.93 -24.55 17.84
CA ARG A 156 4.11 -25.44 17.88
C ARG A 156 4.45 -25.88 19.31
N SER A 157 4.39 -24.98 20.29
CA SER A 157 4.66 -25.22 21.71
C SER A 157 3.64 -26.17 22.32
N LYS A 158 2.35 -26.05 21.96
CA LYS A 158 1.29 -27.01 22.30
C LYS A 158 1.52 -28.40 21.69
N ARG A 159 2.18 -28.47 20.52
CA ARG A 159 2.63 -29.74 19.90
C ARG A 159 3.89 -30.31 20.56
N THR A 160 4.75 -29.48 21.15
CA THR A 160 6.04 -29.89 21.73
C THR A 160 6.08 -29.85 23.26
N GLY A 161 4.96 -29.56 23.93
CA GLY A 161 4.79 -29.63 25.38
C GLY A 161 5.51 -28.56 26.21
N LYS A 162 6.08 -27.50 25.61
CA LYS A 162 6.79 -26.43 26.37
C LYS A 162 5.91 -25.20 26.60
N PRO A 163 5.79 -24.65 27.83
CA PRO A 163 4.99 -23.44 28.08
C PRO A 163 5.71 -22.18 27.56
N GLN A 164 4.93 -21.20 27.11
CA GLN A 164 5.40 -19.95 26.52
C GLN A 164 5.27 -18.78 27.50
N SER A 165 6.29 -17.92 27.56
CA SER A 165 6.31 -16.69 28.35
C SER A 165 5.56 -15.55 27.65
N SER A 166 4.85 -14.76 28.45
CA SER A 166 3.83 -13.78 28.03
C SER A 166 4.41 -12.43 27.57
N TRP A 167 3.88 -11.90 26.47
CA TRP A 167 3.90 -10.48 26.14
C TRP A 167 2.47 -10.01 25.78
N SER A 168 2.01 -8.92 26.39
CA SER A 168 0.67 -8.37 26.21
C SER A 168 0.62 -7.41 25.01
N PRO A 169 -0.46 -7.37 24.18
CA PRO A 169 -0.56 -6.41 23.09
C PRO A 169 -1.10 -5.06 23.58
N ALA A 170 -0.52 -3.97 23.07
CA ALA A 170 -1.00 -2.61 23.27
C ALA A 170 -2.36 -2.39 22.59
N THR A 171 -3.28 -1.82 23.34
CA THR A 171 -4.53 -1.25 22.84
C THR A 171 -4.27 0.19 22.42
N ASP A 172 -4.62 0.60 21.19
CA ASP A 172 -4.99 1.99 21.02
C ASP A 172 -6.00 2.28 19.92
N LYS A 173 -7.01 3.04 20.34
CA LYS A 173 -7.99 3.74 19.53
C LYS A 173 -7.36 5.06 19.07
N HIS A 174 -7.84 5.57 17.93
CA HIS A 174 -7.77 6.93 17.39
C HIS A 174 -7.32 6.90 15.92
N CYS A 175 -8.22 7.29 15.02
CA CYS A 175 -7.87 7.60 13.65
C CYS A 175 -8.89 8.59 13.08
N PHE A 176 -8.40 9.57 12.31
CA PHE A 176 -9.11 10.60 11.53
C PHE A 176 -9.53 11.90 12.24
N LYS A 177 -8.56 12.85 12.31
CA LYS A 177 -8.81 14.30 12.21
C LYS A 177 -7.65 14.94 11.43
N GLY A 178 -7.72 14.92 10.11
CA GLY A 178 -6.74 15.58 9.26
C GLY A 178 -7.26 15.62 7.83
N VAL A 179 -7.23 16.81 7.21
CA VAL A 179 -7.82 17.14 5.90
C VAL A 179 -9.34 17.37 5.92
N ARG A 180 -9.79 18.46 6.53
CA ARG A 180 -11.05 19.14 6.15
C ARG A 180 -10.78 20.64 6.06
N CYS A 181 -10.33 21.11 4.91
CA CYS A 181 -10.20 22.55 4.65
C CYS A 181 -10.65 22.97 3.24
N CYS A 182 -11.16 22.04 2.42
CA CYS A 182 -11.62 22.35 1.08
C CYS A 182 -13.09 21.94 0.90
N LYS A 183 -13.78 22.60 -0.04
CA LYS A 183 -15.14 22.21 -0.45
C LYS A 183 -15.13 20.74 -0.94
N PRO A 184 -16.17 19.93 -0.66
CA PRO A 184 -16.19 18.50 -1.01
C PRO A 184 -15.87 18.20 -2.48
N SER A 185 -16.36 19.03 -3.41
CA SER A 185 -16.11 18.90 -4.85
C SER A 185 -14.64 19.13 -5.26
N THR A 186 -13.88 19.88 -4.48
CA THR A 186 -12.43 20.07 -4.69
C THR A 186 -11.63 18.92 -4.07
N CYS A 187 -12.07 18.41 -2.91
CA CYS A 187 -11.43 17.26 -2.26
C CYS A 187 -11.47 15.98 -3.12
N GLN A 188 -12.53 15.80 -3.92
CA GLN A 188 -12.68 14.68 -4.85
C GLN A 188 -11.70 14.71 -6.04
N LYS A 189 -10.96 15.81 -6.22
CA LYS A 189 -10.02 15.97 -7.34
C LYS A 189 -8.57 15.81 -6.92
N ILE A 190 -8.24 15.89 -5.64
CA ILE A 190 -6.85 15.85 -5.16
C ILE A 190 -6.53 14.45 -4.65
N ILE A 191 -5.46 13.84 -5.18
CA ILE A 191 -5.05 12.47 -4.85
C ILE A 191 -3.55 12.45 -4.53
N TRP A 192 -3.17 11.94 -3.37
CA TRP A 192 -1.77 11.67 -3.02
C TRP A 192 -1.38 10.25 -3.40
N VAL A 193 -0.15 10.09 -3.86
CA VAL A 193 0.39 8.84 -4.38
C VAL A 193 1.72 8.52 -3.69
N ASP A 194 1.86 7.28 -3.20
CA ASP A 194 3.12 6.83 -2.60
C ASP A 194 3.30 5.31 -2.74
N GLY A 195 4.55 4.87 -2.83
CA GLY A 195 4.94 3.48 -2.90
C GLY A 195 6.10 3.16 -1.97
N PHE A 196 6.00 2.07 -1.20
CA PHE A 196 7.09 1.59 -0.35
C PHE A 196 7.31 0.09 -0.50
N LEU A 197 8.57 -0.33 -0.32
CA LEU A 197 8.93 -1.74 -0.27
C LEU A 197 8.58 -2.32 1.10
N TRP A 198 7.82 -3.41 1.10
CA TRP A 198 7.51 -4.23 2.27
C TRP A 198 8.39 -5.48 2.30
N ARG A 199 8.94 -5.79 3.48
CA ARG A 199 9.80 -6.93 3.77
C ARG A 199 9.16 -7.82 4.82
#